data_AF-A0A4S0NSH7-F1
#
_entry.id   AF-A0A4S0NSH7-F1
#
_cell.length_a   1.000
_cell.length_b   1.000
_cell.length_c   1.000
_cell.angle_alpha   90.00
_cell.angle_beta   90.00
_cell.angle_gamma   90.00
#
_symmetry.space_group_name_H-M   'P 1'
#
loop_
_entity.id
_entity.type
_entity.pdbx_description
1 polymer ?
#
loop_
_entity_poly.entity_id
_entity_poly.type
_entity_poly.pdbx_seq_one_letter_code
_entity_poly.pdbx_strand_id
1 'polypeptide(L)' 'MPRRETQLEMAQRHVREGEERIARQRDLIERLAEHGHPTDEAVKMLQEFQAIQLEHITHLERLRNSE' A
#
# COMPACT_ATOMS: atom_id res chain seq x y z
N MET A 1 -8.60 22.12 -18.26
CA MET A 1 -8.46 21.59 -16.88
C MET A 1 -8.68 20.09 -16.94
N PRO A 2 -7.78 19.24 -16.42
CA PRO A 2 -8.06 17.81 -16.34
C PRO A 2 -9.26 17.54 -15.41
N ARG A 3 -10.02 16.49 -15.72
CA ARG A 3 -11.18 16.05 -14.91
C ARG A 3 -10.70 15.64 -13.52
N ARG A 4 -11.48 15.97 -12.47
CA ARG A 4 -11.24 15.48 -11.11
C ARG A 4 -11.52 13.98 -11.03
N GLU A 5 -10.65 13.23 -10.36
CA GLU A 5 -10.86 11.82 -10.07
C GLU A 5 -12.19 11.60 -9.32
N THR A 6 -12.91 10.55 -9.68
CA THR A 6 -14.02 10.01 -8.91
C THR A 6 -13.51 9.31 -7.65
N GLN A 7 -14.41 9.05 -6.69
CA GLN A 7 -14.07 8.28 -5.48
C GLN A 7 -13.55 6.88 -5.84
N LEU A 8 -14.14 6.24 -6.86
CA LEU A 8 -13.69 4.94 -7.34
C LEU A 8 -12.28 4.99 -7.94
N GLU A 9 -12.01 5.95 -8.82
CA GLU A 9 -10.67 6.14 -9.43
C GLU A 9 -9.61 6.45 -8.35
N MET A 10 -9.95 7.26 -7.36
CA MET A 10 -9.07 7.56 -6.23
C MET A 10 -8.76 6.31 -5.39
N ALA A 11 -9.78 5.52 -5.05
CA ALA A 11 -9.60 4.28 -4.30
C ALA A 11 -8.75 3.25 -5.06
N GLN A 12 -8.98 3.10 -6.37
CA GLN A 12 -8.16 2.24 -7.23
C GLN A 12 -6.70 2.70 -7.27
N ARG A 13 -6.47 4.01 -7.37
CA ARG A 13 -5.12 4.57 -7.34
C ARG A 13 -4.43 4.32 -6.00
N HIS A 14 -5.12 4.50 -4.88
CA HIS A 14 -4.56 4.22 -3.55
C HIS A 14 -4.17 2.76 -3.37
N VAL A 15 -5.01 1.82 -3.81
CA VAL A 15 -4.68 0.38 -3.79
C VAL A 15 -3.42 0.10 -4.61
N ARG A 16 -3.35 0.58 -5.86
CA ARG A 16 -2.19 0.36 -6.74
C ARG A 16 -0.91 0.95 -6.17
N GLU A 17 -0.94 2.22 -5.77
CA GLU A 17 0.26 2.87 -5.22
C GLU A 17 0.73 2.21 -3.93
N GLY A 18 -0.20 1.73 -3.09
CA GLY A 18 0.12 1.04 -1.85
C GLY A 18 0.72 -0.35 -2.08
N GLU A 19 0.23 -1.12 -3.06
CA GLU A 19 0.84 -2.39 -3.48
C GLU A 19 2.29 -2.19 -3.94
N GLU A 20 2.54 -1.19 -4.78
CA GLU A 20 3.88 -0.85 -5.24
C GLU A 20 4.80 -0.43 -4.09
N ARG A 21 4.30 0.36 -3.13
CA ARG A 21 5.06 0.76 -1.92
C ARG A 21 5.40 -0.45 -1.07
N ILE A 22 4.45 -1.34 -0.82
CA ILE A 22 4.65 -2.56 -0.03
C ILE A 22 5.69 -3.48 -0.69
N ALA A 23 5.61 -3.67 -2.02
CA ALA A 23 6.59 -4.47 -2.76
C ALA A 23 8.00 -3.90 -2.60
N ARG A 24 8.18 -2.60 -2.84
CA ARG A 24 9.48 -1.94 -2.67
C ARG A 24 10.02 -2.03 -1.24
N GLN A 25 9.16 -1.92 -0.23
CA GLN A 25 9.61 -2.03 1.17
C GLN A 25 10.01 -3.45 1.54
N ARG A 26 9.34 -4.48 1.00
CA ARG A 26 9.77 -5.87 1.17
C ARG A 26 11.17 -6.09 0.59
N ASP A 27 11.39 -5.66 -0.64
CA ASP A 27 12.70 -5.78 -1.30
C ASP A 27 13.80 -5.04 -0.54
N LEU A 28 13.49 -3.85 0.00
CA LEU A 28 14.46 -3.08 0.79
C LEU A 28 14.80 -3.78 2.10
N ILE A 29 13.80 -4.32 2.80
CA ILE A 29 14.00 -5.06 4.06
C ILE A 29 14.85 -6.31 3.82
N GLU A 30 14.58 -7.06 2.75
CA GLU A 30 15.36 -8.24 2.38
C GLU A 30 16.84 -7.87 2.16
N ARG A 31 17.09 -6.82 1.36
CA ARG A 31 18.46 -6.32 1.14
C ARG A 31 19.12 -5.87 2.44
N LEU A 32 18.42 -5.17 3.32
CA LEU A 32 18.99 -4.75 4.61
C LEU A 32 19.37 -5.97 5.47
N ALA A 33 18.51 -6.99 5.52
CA ALA A 33 18.77 -8.21 6.26
C ALA A 33 19.97 -8.98 5.70
N GLU A 34 20.09 -9.10 4.37
CA GLU A 34 21.24 -9.76 3.71
C GLU A 34 22.58 -9.09 4.06
N HIS A 35 22.60 -7.77 4.26
CA HIS A 35 23.79 -7.02 4.64
C HIS A 35 24.00 -6.93 6.16
N GLY A 36 23.19 -7.64 6.96
CA GLY A 36 23.30 -7.69 8.42
C GLY A 36 22.83 -6.42 9.13
N HIS A 37 22.05 -5.57 8.47
CA HIS A 37 21.44 -4.41 9.12
C HIS A 37 20.21 -4.82 9.95
N PRO A 38 19.94 -4.13 11.07
CA PRO A 38 18.72 -4.37 11.84
C PRO A 38 17.48 -3.97 11.04
N THR A 39 16.48 -4.84 10.99
CA THR A 39 15.26 -4.64 10.21
C THR A 39 13.98 -4.55 11.05
N ASP A 40 14.06 -4.66 12.38
CA ASP A 40 12.88 -4.76 13.25
C ASP A 40 11.91 -3.58 13.09
N GLU A 41 12.44 -2.35 13.04
CA GLU A 41 11.62 -1.15 12.83
C GLU A 41 11.05 -1.08 11.41
N ALA A 42 11.83 -1.46 10.41
CA ALA A 42 11.38 -1.50 9.02
C ALA A 42 10.25 -2.52 8.82
N VAL A 43 10.32 -3.68 9.49
CA VAL A 43 9.26 -4.69 9.49
C VAL A 43 7.99 -4.17 10.16
N LYS A 44 8.09 -3.46 11.29
CA LYS A 44 6.93 -2.83 11.93
C LYS A 44 6.27 -1.79 11.01
N MET A 45 7.07 -0.94 10.37
CA MET A 45 6.56 0.04 9.40
C MET A 45 5.90 -0.63 8.19
N LEU A 46 6.45 -1.76 7.71
CA LEU A 46 5.83 -2.55 6.66
C LEU A 46 4.46 -3.12 7.08
N GLN A 47 4.31 -3.55 8.33
CA GLN A 47 3.03 -4.02 8.86
C GLN A 47 1.98 -2.88 8.90
N GLU A 48 2.39 -1.67 9.26
CA GLU A 48 1.50 -0.49 9.22
C GLU A 48 1.04 -0.19 7.78
N PHE A 49 1.94 -0.23 6.80
CA PHE A 49 1.56 -0.08 5.39
C PHE A 49 0.58 -1.17 4.93
N GLN A 50 0.79 -2.41 5.36
CA GLN A 50 -0.12 -3.51 5.03
C GLN A 50 -1.51 -3.33 5.66
N ALA A 51 -1.59 -2.81 6.88
CA ALA A 51 -2.86 -2.50 7.53
C ALA A 51 -3.62 -1.41 6.76
N ILE A 52 -2.94 -0.32 6.39
CA ILE A 52 -3.54 0.76 5.58
C ILE A 52 -3.97 0.23 4.20
N GLN A 53 -3.17 -0.64 3.58
CA GLN A 53 -3.52 -1.26 2.31
C GLN A 53 -4.82 -2.06 2.39
N LEU A 54 -5.03 -2.79 3.49
CA LEU A 54 -6.26 -3.54 3.71
C LEU A 54 -7.48 -2.60 3.82
N GLU A 55 -7.32 -1.45 4.47
CA GLU A 55 -8.37 -0.42 4.54
C GLU A 55 -8.69 0.14 3.15
N HIS A 56 -7.69 0.40 2.31
CA HIS A 56 -7.87 0.85 0.93
C HIS A 56 -8.59 -0.20 0.07
N ILE A 57 -8.21 -1.48 0.17
CA ILE A 57 -8.88 -2.58 -0.55
C ILE A 57 -10.35 -2.68 -0.10
N THR A 58 -10.59 -2.68 1.22
CA THR A 58 -11.94 -2.73 1.78
C THR A 58 -12.79 -1.55 1.30
N HIS A 59 -12.21 -0.35 1.25
CA HIS A 59 -12.89 0.83 0.74
C HIS A 59 -13.23 0.70 -0.74
N LEU A 60 -12.30 0.24 -1.56
CA LEU A 60 -12.51 -0.01 -2.99
C LEU A 60 -13.64 -1.01 -3.22
N GLU A 61 -13.65 -2.13 -2.49
CA GLU A 61 -14.72 -3.14 -2.58
C GLU A 61 -16.09 -2.56 -2.22
N ARG A 62 -16.17 -1.73 -1.17
CA ARG A 62 -17.43 -1.05 -0.82
C ARG A 62 -17.92 -0.14 -1.94
N LEU A 63 -17.03 0.64 -2.55
CA LEU A 63 -17.39 1.53 -3.67
C LEU A 63 -17.87 0.74 -4.89
N ARG A 64 -17.20 -0.37 -5.23
CA ARG A 64 -17.60 -1.24 -6.36
C ARG A 64 -18.95 -1.93 -6.15
N ASN A 65 -19.34 -2.16 -4.89
CA ASN A 65 -20.60 -2.81 -4.53
C ASN A 65 -21.75 -1.82 -4.28
N SER A 66 -21.48 -0.51 -4.37
CA SER A 66 -22.48 0.56 -4.17
C SER A 66 -22.80 1.35 -5.44
N GLU A 67 -22.25 0.95 -6.58
CA GLU A 67 -22.66 1.34 -7.95
C GLU A 67 -23.64 0.33 -8.55
#